data_AF-A0A2A4FTY0-F1
#
_entry.id   AF-A0A2A4FTY0-F1
#
_cell.length_a   1.000
_cell.length_b   1.000
_cell.length_c   1.000
_cell.angle_alpha   90.00
_cell.angle_beta   90.00
_cell.angle_gamma   90.00
#
_symmetry.space_group_name_H-M   'P 1'
#
loop_
_entity.id
_entity.type
_entity.pdbx_description
1 polymer ?
#
loop_
_entity_poly.entity_id
_entity_poly.type
_entity_poly.pdbx_seq_one_letter_code
_entity_poly.pdbx_strand_id
1 'polypeptide(L)'
;MTNTLPIRLPWPPDFPDVVIHTDVRTRDRHPGYAAAKAGDAEAALLLASDLLSPDGIVSLQEIIGNRPTLLLPVVADELAGFNAIPDAMAQVLGNELGTPVIAGEIVQTNKVGHTRAPAFQRLVTPATFEGQVQPGANYVLVDDHVGLGGTLANLRGYVEARGGEVIAITTLTESRDARIISLQPATRIVLWERHGQALDDLWQSQFGYGIDCLTEVEALNLCRQHSVAAIEDFLAQAAVEARGRGLQTAVEPGH
;
A
#
# COMPACT_ATOMS: atom_id res chain seq x y z
N MET A 1 -6.81 -21.44 -10.80
CA MET A 1 -7.05 -20.18 -10.07
C MET A 1 -6.88 -19.08 -11.08
N THR A 2 -7.94 -18.36 -11.42
CA THR A 2 -7.82 -17.17 -12.27
C THR A 2 -6.93 -16.17 -11.52
N ASN A 3 -5.81 -15.80 -12.10
CA ASN A 3 -4.92 -14.78 -11.54
C ASN A 3 -5.67 -13.43 -11.61
N THR A 4 -6.42 -13.09 -10.57
CA THR A 4 -7.24 -11.88 -10.57
C THR A 4 -6.32 -10.70 -10.34
N LEU A 5 -6.11 -9.88 -11.38
CA LEU A 5 -5.36 -8.64 -11.26
C LEU A 5 -6.01 -7.74 -10.20
N PRO A 6 -5.22 -7.00 -9.39
CA PRO A 6 -5.78 -6.08 -8.41
C PRO A 6 -6.60 -5.01 -9.11
N ILE A 7 -7.72 -4.64 -8.50
CA ILE A 7 -8.50 -3.49 -8.93
C ILE A 7 -7.87 -2.24 -8.33
N ARG A 8 -7.64 -1.21 -9.14
CA ARG A 8 -7.31 0.14 -8.66
C ARG A 8 -8.25 1.17 -9.26
N LEU A 9 -8.49 2.22 -8.49
CA LEU A 9 -9.33 3.36 -8.87
C LEU A 9 -8.51 4.65 -8.81
N PRO A 10 -8.81 5.65 -9.65
CA PRO A 10 -8.19 6.96 -9.55
C PRO A 10 -8.32 7.52 -8.13
N TRP A 11 -7.34 8.31 -7.70
CA TRP A 11 -7.36 8.96 -6.39
C TRP A 11 -8.37 10.12 -6.40
N PRO A 12 -9.15 10.31 -5.32
CA PRO A 12 -9.92 11.53 -5.14
C PRO A 12 -9.00 12.76 -5.16
N PRO A 13 -9.40 13.90 -5.77
CA PRO A 13 -8.57 15.09 -5.87
C PRO A 13 -8.00 15.57 -4.53
N ASP A 14 -8.76 15.41 -3.44
CA ASP A 14 -8.42 15.88 -2.10
C ASP A 14 -8.18 14.73 -1.12
N PHE A 15 -7.76 13.56 -1.61
CA PHE A 15 -7.41 12.44 -0.72
C PHE A 15 -6.20 12.82 0.15
N PRO A 16 -6.30 12.66 1.49
CA PRO A 16 -5.28 13.18 2.40
C PRO A 16 -3.94 12.49 2.24
N ASP A 17 -2.87 13.20 2.59
CA ASP A 17 -1.54 12.59 2.77
C ASP A 17 -1.62 11.47 3.80
N VAL A 18 -0.74 10.47 3.63
CA VAL A 18 -0.58 9.40 4.61
C VAL A 18 -0.12 10.00 5.94
N VAL A 19 -0.82 9.68 7.02
CA VAL A 19 -0.41 10.07 8.37
C VAL A 19 0.80 9.24 8.77
N ILE A 20 1.92 9.91 9.06
CA ILE A 20 3.20 9.27 9.41
C ILE A 20 3.49 9.49 10.89
N HIS A 21 3.81 8.42 11.60
CA HIS A 21 4.02 8.48 13.06
C HIS A 21 5.49 8.64 13.47
N THR A 22 6.45 8.12 12.72
CA THR A 22 7.89 8.26 13.03
C THR A 22 8.76 8.10 11.78
N ASP A 23 10.09 8.15 11.98
CA ASP A 23 11.07 7.95 10.91
C ASP A 23 11.70 6.55 10.95
N VAL A 24 12.23 6.10 9.81
CA VAL A 24 12.84 4.76 9.64
C VAL A 24 13.96 4.51 10.64
N ARG A 25 14.81 5.51 10.92
CA ARG A 25 15.94 5.36 11.84
C ARG A 25 15.45 5.19 13.28
N THR A 26 14.40 5.91 13.68
CA THR A 26 13.81 5.79 15.02
C THR A 26 13.16 4.43 15.20
N ARG A 27 12.36 3.97 14.23
CA ARG A 27 11.79 2.60 14.21
C ARG A 27 12.88 1.54 14.28
N ASP A 28 13.91 1.62 13.43
CA ASP A 28 14.96 0.59 13.34
C ASP A 28 15.83 0.49 14.61
N ARG A 29 15.84 1.53 15.46
CA ARG A 29 16.52 1.53 16.76
C ARG A 29 15.66 0.98 17.89
N HIS A 30 14.36 0.81 17.69
CA HIS A 30 13.48 0.29 18.73
C HIS A 30 13.80 -1.18 19.02
N PRO A 31 14.04 -1.58 20.28
CA PRO A 31 14.48 -2.93 20.63
C PRO A 31 13.49 -4.02 20.20
N GLY A 32 12.19 -3.71 20.22
CA GLY A 32 11.13 -4.61 19.79
C GLY A 32 10.95 -4.73 18.27
N TYR A 33 11.59 -3.89 17.44
CA TYR A 33 11.26 -3.82 16.01
C TYR A 33 11.51 -5.14 15.27
N ALA A 34 12.66 -5.77 15.48
CA ALA A 34 12.99 -7.02 14.80
C ALA A 34 12.00 -8.15 15.18
N ALA A 35 11.62 -8.24 16.46
CA ALA A 35 10.67 -9.24 16.94
C ALA A 35 9.25 -8.96 16.40
N ALA A 36 8.80 -7.70 16.49
CA ALA A 36 7.51 -7.25 15.97
C ALA A 36 7.35 -7.53 14.47
N LYS A 37 8.39 -7.22 13.67
CA LYS A 37 8.41 -7.47 12.23
C LYS A 37 8.42 -8.97 11.89
N ALA A 38 8.89 -9.80 12.82
CA ALA A 38 8.87 -11.26 12.73
C ALA A 38 7.59 -11.91 13.31
N GLY A 39 6.64 -11.10 13.80
CA GLY A 39 5.32 -11.55 14.23
C GLY A 39 5.09 -11.61 15.73
N ASP A 40 6.04 -11.13 16.55
CA ASP A 40 5.85 -11.04 18.00
C ASP A 40 4.84 -9.92 18.34
N ALA A 41 3.65 -10.33 18.79
CA ALA A 41 2.55 -9.42 19.09
C ALA A 41 2.82 -8.50 20.28
N GLU A 42 3.50 -8.98 21.34
CA GLU A 42 3.82 -8.16 22.51
C GLU A 42 4.85 -7.09 22.14
N ALA A 43 5.90 -7.48 21.40
CA ALA A 43 6.88 -6.53 20.89
C ALA A 43 6.27 -5.51 19.93
N ALA A 44 5.30 -5.92 19.12
CA ALA A 44 4.58 -5.04 18.19
C ALA A 44 3.69 -4.03 18.92
N LEU A 45 2.97 -4.45 19.95
CA LEU A 45 2.16 -3.55 20.78
C LEU A 45 3.04 -2.52 21.49
N LEU A 46 4.14 -2.95 22.12
CA LEU A 46 5.07 -2.03 22.76
C LEU A 46 5.65 -1.04 21.76
N LEU A 47 6.08 -1.51 20.59
CA LEU A 47 6.60 -0.66 19.52
C LEU A 47 5.55 0.35 19.03
N ALA A 48 4.30 -0.07 18.84
CA ALA A 48 3.23 0.83 18.41
C ALA A 48 2.94 1.89 19.48
N SER A 49 2.80 1.49 20.75
CA SER A 49 2.58 2.42 21.86
C SER A 49 3.71 3.44 22.01
N ASP A 50 4.97 3.02 21.81
CA ASP A 50 6.13 3.89 21.98
C ASP A 50 6.33 4.86 20.80
N LEU A 51 5.90 4.50 19.59
CA LEU A 51 6.26 5.21 18.35
C LEU A 51 5.09 5.89 17.63
N LEU A 52 3.83 5.62 18.00
CA LEU A 52 2.71 6.35 17.44
C LEU A 52 2.73 7.81 17.88
N SER A 53 2.89 8.73 16.90
CA SER A 53 2.88 10.17 17.14
C SER A 53 1.52 10.66 17.66
N PRO A 54 1.48 11.43 18.78
CA PRO A 54 0.28 12.12 19.22
C PRO A 54 -0.32 13.06 18.16
N ASP A 55 0.52 13.80 17.43
CA ASP A 55 0.05 14.69 16.36
C ASP A 55 -0.60 13.89 15.22
N GLY A 56 -0.06 12.70 14.91
CA GLY A 56 -0.66 11.79 13.94
C GLY A 56 -2.02 11.27 14.38
N ILE A 57 -2.18 10.95 15.68
CA ILE A 57 -3.47 10.55 16.25
C ILE A 57 -4.48 11.70 16.14
N VAL A 58 -4.08 12.94 16.46
CA VAL A 58 -4.94 14.14 16.29
C VAL A 58 -5.34 14.32 14.82
N SER A 59 -4.40 14.21 13.88
CA SER A 59 -4.71 14.31 12.44
C SER A 59 -5.71 13.23 12.00
N LEU A 60 -5.55 11.99 12.46
CA LEU A 60 -6.52 10.93 12.19
C LEU A 60 -7.88 11.23 12.80
N GLN A 61 -7.93 11.76 14.02
CA GLN A 61 -9.17 12.15 14.67
C GLN A 61 -9.91 13.25 13.89
N GLU A 62 -9.18 14.25 13.38
CA GLU A 62 -9.72 15.33 12.55
C GLU A 62 -10.25 14.81 11.21
N ILE A 63 -9.50 13.92 10.55
CA ILE A 63 -9.96 13.29 9.32
C ILE A 63 -11.21 12.47 9.61
N ILE A 64 -11.17 11.51 10.55
CA ILE A 64 -12.31 10.63 10.86
C ILE A 64 -13.56 11.46 11.24
N GLY A 65 -13.39 12.45 12.10
CA GLY A 65 -14.48 13.26 12.62
C GLY A 65 -15.54 12.40 13.30
N ASN A 66 -16.82 12.60 12.95
CA ASN A 66 -17.94 11.83 13.51
C ASN A 66 -18.37 10.66 12.61
N ARG A 67 -17.59 10.32 11.59
CA ARG A 67 -17.96 9.29 10.62
C ARG A 67 -17.75 7.89 11.23
N PRO A 68 -18.74 6.98 11.17
CA PRO A 68 -18.52 5.58 11.51
C PRO A 68 -17.39 5.01 10.65
N THR A 69 -16.29 4.62 11.29
CA THR A 69 -15.03 4.28 10.62
C THR A 69 -14.48 2.99 11.20
N LEU A 70 -13.82 2.19 10.36
CA LEU A 70 -13.14 0.96 10.71
C LEU A 70 -11.63 1.11 10.45
N LEU A 71 -10.80 0.70 11.41
CA LEU A 71 -9.36 0.57 11.21
C LEU A 71 -9.07 -0.78 10.55
N LEU A 72 -8.46 -0.75 9.37
CA LEU A 72 -8.13 -1.94 8.59
C LEU A 72 -6.61 -2.11 8.49
N PRO A 73 -6.00 -2.97 9.33
CA PRO A 73 -4.59 -3.26 9.24
C PRO A 73 -4.27 -4.11 8.00
N VAL A 74 -3.17 -3.79 7.32
CA VAL A 74 -2.61 -4.62 6.26
C VAL A 74 -2.00 -5.87 6.89
N VAL A 75 -2.77 -6.96 6.91
CA VAL A 75 -2.33 -8.26 7.40
C VAL A 75 -2.21 -9.25 6.25
N ALA A 76 -1.17 -10.09 6.30
CA ALA A 76 -1.04 -11.22 5.37
C ALA A 76 -1.63 -12.48 5.99
N ASP A 77 -2.10 -13.39 5.14
CA ASP A 77 -2.54 -14.72 5.58
C ASP A 77 -1.40 -15.46 6.32
N GLU A 78 -1.75 -16.27 7.33
CA GLU A 78 -0.84 -16.88 8.32
C GLU A 78 0.32 -17.67 7.67
N LEU A 79 0.10 -18.20 6.46
CA LEU A 79 1.08 -18.96 5.68
C LEU A 79 2.18 -18.10 5.04
N ALA A 80 1.98 -16.78 4.88
CA ALA A 80 2.89 -15.89 4.15
C ALA A 80 3.97 -15.23 5.04
N GLY A 81 3.86 -15.39 6.38
CA GLY A 81 4.70 -14.76 7.38
C GLY A 81 4.02 -13.53 8.00
N PHE A 82 3.87 -13.54 9.33
CA PHE A 82 3.07 -12.56 10.06
C PHE A 82 3.92 -11.35 10.48
N ASN A 83 3.69 -10.20 9.86
CA ASN A 83 4.18 -8.92 10.39
C ASN A 83 3.12 -8.39 11.36
N ALA A 84 3.42 -8.33 12.66
CA ALA A 84 2.45 -7.96 13.69
C ALA A 84 2.27 -6.42 13.84
N ILE A 85 3.12 -5.61 13.19
CA ILE A 85 3.15 -4.16 13.39
C ILE A 85 1.84 -3.47 12.94
N PRO A 86 1.29 -3.72 11.73
CA PRO A 86 0.06 -3.06 11.29
C PRO A 86 -1.12 -3.34 12.22
N ASP A 87 -1.26 -4.59 12.67
CA ASP A 87 -2.32 -4.99 13.59
C ASP A 87 -2.15 -4.29 14.95
N ALA A 88 -0.96 -4.36 15.55
CA ALA A 88 -0.67 -3.68 16.82
C ALA A 88 -0.92 -2.16 16.75
N MET A 89 -0.53 -1.51 15.64
CA MET A 89 -0.85 -0.10 15.41
C MET A 89 -2.35 0.14 15.39
N ALA A 90 -3.12 -0.69 14.67
CA ALA A 90 -4.57 -0.55 14.61
C ALA A 90 -5.21 -0.74 16.00
N GLN A 91 -4.73 -1.68 16.81
CA GLN A 91 -5.21 -1.86 18.19
C GLN A 91 -4.96 -0.64 19.08
N VAL A 92 -3.75 -0.07 19.04
CA VAL A 92 -3.43 1.12 19.83
C VAL A 92 -4.24 2.33 19.34
N LEU A 93 -4.30 2.56 18.04
CA LEU A 93 -5.12 3.63 17.45
C LEU A 93 -6.60 3.46 17.76
N GLY A 94 -7.12 2.23 17.74
CA GLY A 94 -8.52 1.93 18.02
C GLY A 94 -8.90 2.30 19.46
N ASN A 95 -7.99 2.04 20.42
CA ASN A 95 -8.18 2.46 21.81
C ASN A 95 -8.13 3.98 21.96
N GLU A 96 -7.16 4.65 21.34
CA GLU A 96 -6.98 6.11 21.44
C GLU A 96 -8.11 6.89 20.75
N LEU A 97 -8.60 6.39 19.61
CA LEU A 97 -9.63 7.05 18.79
C LEU A 97 -11.05 6.56 19.08
N GLY A 98 -11.22 5.52 19.92
CA GLY A 98 -12.50 4.85 20.11
C GLY A 98 -13.07 4.26 18.81
N THR A 99 -12.19 3.84 17.90
CA THR A 99 -12.55 3.37 16.55
C THR A 99 -12.35 1.85 16.46
N PRO A 100 -13.36 1.07 16.01
CA PRO A 100 -13.24 -0.38 15.92
C PRO A 100 -12.19 -0.81 14.90
N VAL A 101 -11.50 -1.93 15.21
CA VAL A 101 -10.51 -2.58 14.35
C VAL A 101 -11.12 -3.82 13.71
N ILE A 102 -10.94 -4.00 12.40
CA ILE A 102 -11.39 -5.20 11.66
C ILE A 102 -10.19 -6.08 11.28
N ALA A 103 -9.52 -6.63 12.29
CA ALA A 103 -8.35 -7.48 12.10
C ALA A 103 -8.75 -8.85 11.52
N GLY A 104 -8.05 -9.29 10.47
CA GLY A 104 -8.22 -10.62 9.88
C GLY A 104 -9.45 -10.81 8.99
N GLU A 105 -10.32 -9.79 8.84
CA GLU A 105 -11.49 -9.87 7.95
C GLU A 105 -11.11 -9.72 6.47
N ILE A 106 -10.09 -8.91 6.18
CA ILE A 106 -9.50 -8.72 4.85
C ILE A 106 -8.01 -8.97 4.96
N VAL A 107 -7.52 -9.95 4.21
CA VAL A 107 -6.13 -10.43 4.30
C VAL A 107 -5.47 -10.39 2.92
N GLN A 108 -4.16 -10.10 2.92
CA GLN A 108 -3.33 -10.24 1.73
C GLN A 108 -3.08 -11.72 1.46
N THR A 109 -3.40 -12.19 0.25
CA THR A 109 -3.41 -13.62 -0.10
C THR A 109 -2.14 -14.11 -0.78
N ASN A 110 -1.28 -13.20 -1.25
CA ASN A 110 -0.05 -13.55 -1.95
C ASN A 110 1.20 -13.03 -1.25
N LYS A 111 2.32 -13.75 -1.43
CA LYS A 111 3.63 -13.27 -1.01
C LYS A 111 4.17 -12.32 -2.07
N VAL A 112 4.48 -11.08 -1.66
CA VAL A 112 4.97 -10.03 -2.58
C VAL A 112 6.49 -9.82 -2.51
N GLY A 113 7.14 -10.17 -1.39
CA GLY A 113 8.60 -10.13 -1.27
C GLY A 113 9.24 -8.73 -1.40
N HIS A 114 8.54 -7.66 -1.02
CA HIS A 114 8.96 -6.27 -1.25
C HIS A 114 10.08 -5.74 -0.34
N THR A 115 10.51 -6.52 0.65
CA THR A 115 11.60 -6.14 1.56
C THR A 115 12.88 -5.83 0.78
N ARG A 116 13.27 -4.55 0.74
CA ARG A 116 14.41 -4.02 -0.03
C ARG A 116 14.36 -4.27 -1.55
N ALA A 117 13.19 -4.65 -2.08
CA ALA A 117 13.03 -4.85 -3.52
C ALA A 117 13.09 -3.51 -4.28
N PRO A 118 13.78 -3.44 -5.44
CA PRO A 118 13.71 -2.31 -6.35
C PRO A 118 12.29 -1.99 -6.81
N ALA A 119 12.06 -0.76 -7.28
CA ALA A 119 10.73 -0.26 -7.62
C ALA A 119 9.97 -1.16 -8.61
N PHE A 120 10.60 -1.55 -9.72
CA PHE A 120 9.96 -2.41 -10.72
C PHE A 120 9.61 -3.81 -10.21
N GLN A 121 10.44 -4.40 -9.35
CA GLN A 121 10.10 -5.68 -8.72
C GLN A 121 8.85 -5.58 -7.84
N ARG A 122 8.64 -4.42 -7.20
CA ARG A 122 7.42 -4.18 -6.40
C ARG A 122 6.19 -4.02 -7.27
N LEU A 123 6.31 -3.38 -8.44
CA LEU A 123 5.21 -3.22 -9.41
C LEU A 123 4.73 -4.57 -9.94
N VAL A 124 5.63 -5.46 -10.35
CA VAL A 124 5.26 -6.73 -11.00
C VAL A 124 4.72 -7.79 -10.04
N THR A 125 4.82 -7.59 -8.73
CA THR A 125 4.31 -8.49 -7.69
C THR A 125 3.26 -7.78 -6.83
N PRO A 126 2.12 -7.36 -7.41
CA PRO A 126 1.14 -6.58 -6.67
C PRO A 126 0.48 -7.42 -5.57
N ALA A 127 0.17 -6.79 -4.44
CA ALA A 127 -0.59 -7.41 -3.37
C ALA A 127 -2.04 -7.69 -3.82
N THR A 128 -2.54 -8.89 -3.54
CA THR A 128 -3.94 -9.28 -3.73
C THR A 128 -4.60 -9.49 -2.38
N PHE A 129 -5.89 -9.20 -2.29
CA PHE A 129 -6.65 -9.26 -1.05
C PHE A 129 -7.90 -10.11 -1.22
N GLU A 130 -8.31 -10.76 -0.15
CA GLU A 130 -9.59 -11.46 -0.03
C GLU A 130 -10.19 -11.17 1.35
N GLY A 131 -11.51 -11.32 1.47
CA GLY A 131 -12.23 -10.99 2.69
C GLY A 131 -13.48 -10.16 2.46
N GLN A 132 -14.26 -9.99 3.52
CA GLN A 132 -15.53 -9.28 3.44
C GLN A 132 -15.33 -7.78 3.68
N VAL A 133 -15.80 -6.97 2.72
CA VAL A 133 -15.91 -5.52 2.88
C VAL A 133 -17.33 -5.21 3.33
N GLN A 134 -17.47 -4.38 4.36
CA GLN A 134 -18.75 -3.82 4.81
C GLN A 134 -19.12 -2.63 3.89
N PRO A 135 -20.17 -2.75 3.05
CA PRO A 135 -20.55 -1.67 2.15
C PRO A 135 -21.10 -0.46 2.91
N GLY A 136 -20.74 0.74 2.46
CA GLY A 136 -21.10 2.01 3.09
C GLY A 136 -20.28 2.39 4.32
N ALA A 137 -19.34 1.54 4.76
CA ALA A 137 -18.43 1.86 5.86
C ALA A 137 -17.24 2.70 5.38
N ASN A 138 -16.74 3.57 6.26
CA ASN A 138 -15.48 4.29 6.07
C ASN A 138 -14.32 3.47 6.63
N TYR A 139 -13.16 3.52 5.98
CA TYR A 139 -11.97 2.77 6.36
C TYR A 139 -10.76 3.69 6.48
N VAL A 140 -9.95 3.44 7.52
CA VAL A 140 -8.58 3.92 7.59
C VAL A 140 -7.66 2.72 7.42
N LEU A 141 -6.81 2.75 6.39
CA LEU A 141 -5.83 1.68 6.18
C LEU A 141 -4.63 1.90 7.10
N VAL A 142 -4.17 0.84 7.75
CA VAL A 142 -3.05 0.90 8.69
C VAL A 142 -1.94 -0.05 8.21
N ASP A 143 -0.72 0.44 8.03
CA ASP A 143 0.43 -0.38 7.64
C ASP A 143 1.71 0.07 8.37
N ASP A 144 2.78 -0.73 8.35
CA ASP A 144 4.02 -0.36 9.02
C ASP A 144 4.89 0.60 8.20
N HIS A 145 4.76 0.57 6.86
CA HIS A 145 5.60 1.39 6.01
C HIS A 145 4.99 1.70 4.64
N VAL A 146 4.89 2.98 4.28
CA VAL A 146 4.57 3.39 2.91
C VAL A 146 5.85 3.56 2.07
N GLY A 147 6.03 2.68 1.09
CA GLY A 147 7.17 2.69 0.15
C GLY A 147 6.81 3.32 -1.20
N LEU A 148 6.44 2.48 -2.17
CA LEU A 148 5.77 2.97 -3.40
C LEU A 148 4.27 3.24 -3.16
N GLY A 149 3.69 2.67 -2.10
CA GLY A 149 2.25 2.75 -1.83
C GLY A 149 1.39 1.73 -2.59
N GLY A 150 1.98 0.86 -3.43
CA GLY A 150 1.21 -0.07 -4.27
C GLY A 150 0.32 -1.05 -3.49
N THR A 151 0.77 -1.57 -2.34
CA THR A 151 -0.05 -2.42 -1.46
C THR A 151 -1.29 -1.69 -0.95
N LEU A 152 -1.10 -0.45 -0.49
CA LEU A 152 -2.17 0.41 0.02
C LEU A 152 -3.15 0.82 -1.10
N ALA A 153 -2.63 1.14 -2.30
CA ALA A 153 -3.45 1.43 -3.47
C ALA A 153 -4.30 0.22 -3.89
N ASN A 154 -3.73 -0.99 -3.85
CA ASN A 154 -4.46 -2.23 -4.15
C ASN A 154 -5.53 -2.51 -3.08
N LEU A 155 -5.22 -2.33 -1.80
CA LEU A 155 -6.19 -2.53 -0.72
C LEU A 155 -7.33 -1.52 -0.81
N ARG A 156 -7.02 -0.25 -1.08
CA ARG A 156 -8.03 0.78 -1.35
C ARG A 156 -8.95 0.37 -2.49
N GLY A 157 -8.39 -0.01 -3.63
CA GLY A 157 -9.20 -0.45 -4.78
C GLY A 157 -10.03 -1.70 -4.47
N TYR A 158 -9.52 -2.64 -3.68
CA TYR A 158 -10.26 -3.80 -3.21
C TYR A 158 -11.49 -3.42 -2.36
N VAL A 159 -11.31 -2.50 -1.41
CA VAL A 159 -12.35 -2.00 -0.50
C VAL A 159 -13.40 -1.18 -1.28
N GLU A 160 -12.96 -0.22 -2.07
CA GLU A 160 -13.87 0.69 -2.78
C GLU A 160 -14.67 0.00 -3.88
N ALA A 161 -14.06 -0.96 -4.61
CA ALA A 161 -14.79 -1.76 -5.60
C ALA A 161 -15.90 -2.65 -4.98
N ARG A 162 -15.90 -2.82 -3.65
CA ARG A 162 -16.92 -3.58 -2.89
C ARG A 162 -17.82 -2.68 -2.06
N GLY A 163 -17.82 -1.37 -2.33
CA GLY A 163 -18.73 -0.40 -1.75
C GLY A 163 -18.31 0.15 -0.39
N GLY A 164 -17.09 -0.13 0.10
CA GLY A 164 -16.50 0.64 1.20
C GLY A 164 -15.92 1.97 0.71
N GLU A 165 -15.52 2.85 1.62
CA GLU A 165 -14.83 4.11 1.30
C GLU A 165 -13.55 4.20 2.12
N VAL A 166 -12.38 4.31 1.48
CA VAL A 166 -11.14 4.59 2.21
C VAL A 166 -11.01 6.10 2.37
N ILE A 167 -10.96 6.56 3.63
CA ILE A 167 -10.95 8.00 3.94
C ILE A 167 -9.60 8.51 4.42
N ALA A 168 -8.72 7.60 4.88
CA ALA A 168 -7.36 7.93 5.29
C ALA A 168 -6.46 6.69 5.21
N ILE A 169 -5.15 6.95 5.25
CA ILE A 169 -4.13 5.92 5.39
C ILE A 169 -3.16 6.41 6.46
N THR A 170 -2.73 5.51 7.33
CA THR A 170 -1.68 5.78 8.31
C THR A 170 -0.60 4.72 8.25
N THR A 171 0.65 5.15 8.40
CA THR A 171 1.78 4.23 8.55
C THR A 171 2.77 4.66 9.60
N LEU A 172 3.54 3.70 10.12
CA LEU A 172 4.56 4.02 11.10
C LEU A 172 5.67 4.88 10.47
N THR A 173 6.07 4.56 9.23
CA THR A 173 7.21 5.19 8.56
C THR A 173 6.97 5.32 7.06
N GLU A 174 7.72 6.19 6.40
CA GLU A 174 7.66 6.35 4.94
C GLU A 174 9.04 6.21 4.27
N SER A 175 9.03 5.83 3.00
CA SER A 175 10.12 6.11 2.07
C SER A 175 10.06 7.58 1.63
N ARG A 176 11.13 8.08 1.00
CA ARG A 176 11.19 9.48 0.55
C ARG A 176 9.98 9.84 -0.31
N ASP A 177 9.32 10.94 0.08
CA ASP A 177 8.16 11.55 -0.59
C ASP A 177 6.91 10.63 -0.65
N ALA A 178 6.89 9.51 0.07
CA ALA A 178 5.84 8.50 -0.03
C ALA A 178 4.57 8.82 0.78
N ARG A 179 4.61 9.82 1.68
CA ARG A 179 3.40 10.37 2.32
C ARG A 179 2.38 10.91 1.33
N ILE A 180 2.83 11.48 0.22
CA ILE A 180 1.95 11.91 -0.86
C ILE A 180 1.65 10.66 -1.67
N ILE A 181 0.60 9.93 -1.31
CA ILE A 181 0.27 8.66 -1.99
C ILE A 181 -0.53 8.89 -3.27
N SER A 182 -1.42 9.88 -3.25
CA SER A 182 -2.30 10.23 -4.35
C SER A 182 -1.53 10.83 -5.52
N LEU A 183 -1.79 10.35 -6.73
CA LEU A 183 -1.19 10.89 -7.96
C LEU A 183 -1.49 12.38 -8.11
N GLN A 184 -0.45 13.21 -8.08
CA GLN A 184 -0.58 14.65 -8.14
C GLN A 184 -0.83 15.13 -9.57
N PRO A 185 -1.64 16.19 -9.78
CA PRO A 185 -1.92 16.72 -11.12
C PRO A 185 -0.67 17.07 -11.93
N ALA A 186 0.35 17.64 -11.29
CA ALA A 186 1.61 17.99 -11.94
C ALA A 186 2.36 16.75 -12.46
N THR A 187 2.47 15.71 -11.63
CA THR A 187 3.12 14.45 -12.00
C THR A 187 2.33 13.71 -13.06
N ARG A 188 0.99 13.72 -12.96
CA ARG A 188 0.10 13.19 -14.00
C ARG A 188 0.35 13.85 -15.35
N ILE A 189 0.41 15.19 -15.41
CA ILE A 189 0.69 15.92 -16.66
C ILE A 189 2.01 15.45 -17.28
N VAL A 190 3.09 15.42 -16.48
CA VAL A 190 4.41 14.97 -16.96
C VAL A 190 4.39 13.53 -17.46
N LEU A 191 3.68 12.64 -16.76
CA LEU A 191 3.56 11.23 -17.14
C LEU A 191 2.88 11.07 -18.50
N TRP A 192 1.76 11.79 -18.70
CA TRP A 192 0.99 11.79 -19.93
C TRP A 192 1.73 12.47 -21.09
N GLU A 193 2.43 13.57 -20.86
CA GLU A 193 3.25 14.24 -21.88
C GLU A 193 4.41 13.36 -22.35
N ARG A 194 5.04 12.62 -21.43
CA ARG A 194 6.23 11.82 -21.74
C ARG A 194 5.89 10.51 -22.42
N HIS A 195 4.89 9.79 -21.92
CA HIS A 195 4.61 8.41 -22.36
C HIS A 195 3.21 8.21 -22.90
N GLY A 196 2.25 9.01 -22.44
CA GLY A 196 0.90 9.11 -23.00
C GLY A 196 0.16 7.77 -23.12
N GLN A 197 -0.67 7.68 -24.18
CA GLN A 197 -1.56 6.54 -24.42
C GLN A 197 -0.81 5.20 -24.48
N ALA A 198 0.41 5.17 -25.01
CA ALA A 198 1.18 3.94 -25.13
C ALA A 198 1.50 3.31 -23.75
N LEU A 199 1.76 4.14 -22.74
CA LEU A 199 1.96 3.63 -21.37
C LEU A 199 0.64 3.22 -20.73
N ASP A 200 -0.44 3.98 -20.98
CA ASP A 200 -1.77 3.63 -20.47
C ASP A 200 -2.24 2.27 -21.01
N ASP A 201 -2.07 2.02 -22.30
CA ASP A 201 -2.39 0.74 -22.94
C ASP A 201 -1.54 -0.40 -22.36
N LEU A 202 -0.23 -0.18 -22.16
CA LEU A 202 0.65 -1.15 -21.49
C LEU A 202 0.14 -1.44 -20.08
N TRP A 203 -0.21 -0.42 -19.31
CA TRP A 203 -0.68 -0.57 -17.93
C TRP A 203 -2.00 -1.34 -17.85
N GLN A 204 -2.96 -1.01 -18.71
CA GLN A 204 -4.22 -1.74 -18.80
C GLN A 204 -3.99 -3.20 -19.16
N SER A 205 -3.07 -3.50 -20.08
CA SER A 205 -2.79 -4.87 -20.51
C SER A 205 -2.12 -5.72 -19.41
N GLN A 206 -1.20 -5.14 -18.63
CA GLN A 206 -0.39 -5.87 -17.65
C GLN A 206 -1.03 -5.88 -16.25
N PHE A 207 -1.75 -4.82 -15.88
CA PHE A 207 -2.25 -4.61 -14.52
C PHE A 207 -3.78 -4.46 -14.44
N GLY A 208 -4.47 -4.31 -15.58
CA GLY A 208 -5.94 -4.22 -15.61
C GLY A 208 -6.51 -2.85 -15.24
N TYR A 209 -5.66 -1.83 -15.12
CA TYR A 209 -6.05 -0.44 -14.83
C TYR A 209 -5.13 0.56 -15.55
N GLY A 210 -5.62 1.78 -15.77
CA GLY A 210 -4.87 2.85 -16.44
C GLY A 210 -3.89 3.59 -15.52
N ILE A 211 -2.99 4.38 -16.11
CA ILE A 211 -1.92 5.09 -15.37
C ILE A 211 -2.43 6.18 -14.41
N ASP A 212 -3.69 6.58 -14.54
CA ASP A 212 -4.37 7.48 -13.61
C ASP A 212 -4.65 6.85 -12.23
N CYS A 213 -4.52 5.53 -12.11
CA CYS A 213 -4.68 4.79 -10.86
C CYS A 213 -3.34 4.54 -10.14
N LEU A 214 -2.23 5.09 -10.63
CA LEU A 214 -0.92 4.96 -9.99
C LEU A 214 -0.86 5.73 -8.68
N THR A 215 0.05 5.33 -7.79
CA THR A 215 0.47 6.24 -6.72
C THR A 215 1.43 7.30 -7.26
N GLU A 216 1.60 8.40 -6.52
CA GLU A 216 2.56 9.45 -6.87
C GLU A 216 3.98 8.89 -7.06
N VAL A 217 4.45 8.06 -6.12
CA VAL A 217 5.82 7.52 -6.18
C VAL A 217 5.99 6.56 -7.35
N GLU A 218 4.97 5.74 -7.67
CA GLU A 218 5.00 4.90 -8.87
C GLU A 218 5.10 5.76 -10.13
N ALA A 219 4.24 6.77 -10.27
CA ALA A 219 4.25 7.69 -11.41
C ALA A 219 5.58 8.43 -11.56
N LEU A 220 6.14 8.96 -10.47
CA LEU A 220 7.46 9.60 -10.47
C LEU A 220 8.58 8.65 -10.94
N ASN A 221 8.51 7.36 -10.60
CA ASN A 221 9.47 6.38 -11.11
C ASN A 221 9.32 6.15 -12.62
N LEU A 222 8.10 6.16 -13.15
CA LEU A 222 7.84 6.03 -14.59
C LEU A 222 8.22 7.30 -15.36
N CYS A 223 7.96 8.48 -14.81
CA CYS A 223 8.39 9.77 -15.36
C CYS A 223 9.91 9.85 -15.55
N ARG A 224 10.71 9.11 -14.76
CA ARG A 224 12.18 9.08 -14.92
C ARG A 224 12.65 8.19 -16.07
N GLN A 225 11.80 7.30 -16.58
CA GLN A 225 12.16 6.42 -17.66
C GLN A 225 12.15 7.15 -19.00
N HIS A 226 12.96 6.66 -19.93
CA HIS A 226 13.23 7.33 -21.20
C HIS A 226 12.23 6.97 -22.30
N SER A 227 11.55 5.82 -22.21
CA SER A 227 10.51 5.39 -23.15
C SER A 227 9.61 4.32 -22.52
N VAL A 228 8.46 4.06 -23.16
CA VAL A 228 7.56 2.95 -22.81
C VAL A 228 8.24 1.59 -23.02
N ALA A 229 9.02 1.42 -24.09
CA ALA A 229 9.77 0.19 -24.34
C ALA A 229 10.76 -0.12 -23.21
N ALA A 230 11.44 0.89 -22.67
CA ALA A 230 12.33 0.69 -21.53
C ALA A 230 11.60 0.31 -20.24
N ILE A 231 10.41 0.91 -20.02
CA ILE A 231 9.54 0.53 -18.91
C ILE A 231 9.13 -0.94 -19.04
N GLU A 232 8.73 -1.37 -20.24
CA GLU A 232 8.37 -2.74 -20.56
C GLU A 232 9.55 -3.70 -20.32
N ASP A 233 10.76 -3.36 -20.77
CA ASP A 233 11.98 -4.15 -20.52
C ASP A 233 12.26 -4.29 -19.01
N PHE A 234 12.13 -3.21 -18.24
CA PHE A 234 12.31 -3.26 -16.78
C PHE A 234 11.23 -4.12 -16.10
N LEU A 235 9.99 -4.05 -16.56
CA LEU A 235 8.89 -4.89 -16.07
C LEU A 235 9.17 -6.37 -16.39
N ALA A 236 9.57 -6.69 -17.61
CA ALA A 236 9.89 -8.05 -18.02
C ALA A 236 11.04 -8.63 -17.20
N GLN A 237 12.15 -7.89 -17.07
CA GLN A 237 13.31 -8.30 -16.27
C GLN A 237 12.93 -8.52 -14.79
N ALA A 238 12.18 -7.58 -14.20
CA ALA A 238 11.72 -7.68 -12.83
C ALA A 238 10.80 -8.89 -12.61
N ALA A 239 9.95 -9.21 -13.59
CA ALA A 239 9.05 -10.37 -13.53
C ALA A 239 9.84 -11.69 -13.56
N VAL A 240 10.86 -11.79 -14.41
CA VAL A 240 11.76 -12.97 -14.44
C VAL A 240 12.43 -13.16 -13.08
N GLU A 241 12.97 -12.10 -12.49
CA GLU A 241 13.62 -12.15 -11.18
C GLU A 241 12.65 -12.48 -10.03
N ALA A 242 11.41 -12.00 -10.09
CA ALA A 242 10.38 -12.34 -9.12
C ALA A 242 9.97 -13.82 -9.21
N ARG A 243 9.76 -14.35 -10.41
CA ARG A 243 9.45 -15.77 -10.63
C ARG A 243 10.59 -16.68 -10.20
N GLY A 244 11.85 -16.27 -10.43
CA GLY A 244 13.03 -16.98 -9.93
C GLY A 244 13.07 -17.12 -8.40
N ARG A 245 12.34 -16.26 -7.67
CA ARG A 245 12.16 -16.33 -6.21
C ARG A 245 10.87 -17.05 -5.79
N GLY A 246 10.14 -17.65 -6.73
CA GLY A 246 8.86 -18.32 -6.49
C GLY A 246 7.68 -17.38 -6.27
N LEU A 247 7.77 -16.12 -6.71
CA LEU A 247 6.68 -15.15 -6.60
C LEU A 247 5.81 -15.17 -7.86
N GLN A 248 4.51 -14.96 -7.67
CA GLN A 248 3.56 -14.77 -8.77
C GLN A 248 3.64 -13.32 -9.27
N THR A 249 3.61 -13.13 -10.58
CA THR A 249 3.74 -11.81 -11.21
C THR A 249 2.47 -11.43 -11.98
N ALA A 250 2.15 -10.14 -12.01
CA ALA A 250 1.08 -9.60 -12.86
C ALA A 250 1.51 -9.47 -14.33
N VAL A 251 2.80 -9.23 -14.54
CA VAL A 251 3.38 -9.14 -15.88
C VAL A 251 3.57 -10.55 -16.43
N GLU A 252 3.06 -10.81 -17.64
CA GLU A 252 3.29 -12.06 -18.39
C GLU A 252 4.65 -12.00 -19.11
N PRO A 253 5.33 -13.14 -19.34
CA PRO A 253 6.53 -13.12 -20.18
C PRO A 253 6.14 -12.66 -21.58
N GLY A 254 6.85 -11.66 -22.12
CA GLY A 254 6.67 -11.25 -23.51
C GLY A 254 6.84 -12.44 -24.46
N HIS A 255 5.93 -12.55 -25.43
CA HIS A 255 6.00 -13.53 -26.52
C HIS A 255 7.21 -13.27 -27.43
#